data_AF-A0A1Q6R348-F1
#
_entry.id   AF-A0A1Q6R348-F1
#
_cell.length_a   1.000
_cell.length_b   1.000
_cell.length_c   1.000
_cell.angle_alpha   90.00
_cell.angle_beta   90.00
_cell.angle_gamma   90.00
#
_symmetry.space_group_name_H-M   'P 1'
#
loop_
_entity.id
_entity.type
_entity.pdbx_description
1 polymer ?
#
loop_
_entity_poly.entity_id
_entity_poly.type
_entity_poly.pdbx_seq_one_letter_code
_entity_poly.pdbx_strand_id
1 'polypeptide(L)'
;MPIWKKIVANNVKLMLLCSPHNPVGRVWTRAELQKVGDICLKHGIITVSDEIHGDFVWGNNSQTVFASLGEQYEQNCVICTAPSKTFNIAGLQVSNIFIPNKNLRRRFRKQVAAAGYSQVNTILSTM
;
A
#
# COMPACT_ATOMS: atom_id res chain seq x y z
N MET A 1 -10.45 2.55 -25.86
CA MET A 1 -10.75 1.21 -25.28
C MET A 1 -10.94 1.35 -23.76
N PRO A 2 -12.05 0.84 -23.18
CA PRO A 2 -12.30 0.89 -21.73
C PRO A 2 -11.18 0.24 -20.89
N ILE A 3 -10.97 0.72 -19.67
CA ILE A 3 -9.90 0.23 -18.78
C ILE A 3 -9.98 -1.27 -18.49
N TRP A 4 -11.19 -1.82 -18.29
CA TRP A 4 -11.39 -3.24 -18.02
C TRP A 4 -10.93 -4.14 -19.18
N LYS A 5 -11.07 -3.69 -20.44
CA LYS A 5 -10.55 -4.44 -21.60
C LYS A 5 -9.03 -4.48 -21.56
N LYS A 6 -8.37 -3.38 -21.15
CA LYS A 6 -6.90 -3.34 -21.00
C LYS A 6 -6.43 -4.24 -19.87
N ILE A 7 -7.13 -4.24 -18.74
CA ILE A 7 -6.84 -5.10 -17.59
C ILE A 7 -6.82 -6.57 -18.01
N VAL A 8 -7.88 -7.02 -18.68
CA VAL A 8 -8.01 -8.42 -19.14
C VAL A 8 -6.96 -8.74 -20.20
N ALA A 9 -6.81 -7.89 -21.22
CA ALA A 9 -5.88 -8.12 -22.32
C ALA A 9 -4.41 -8.21 -21.86
N ASN A 10 -4.03 -7.46 -20.82
CA ASN A 10 -2.66 -7.47 -20.28
C ASN A 10 -2.49 -8.38 -19.05
N ASN A 11 -3.51 -9.16 -18.70
CA ASN A 11 -3.49 -10.07 -17.54
C ASN A 11 -3.00 -9.40 -16.24
N VAL A 12 -3.47 -8.19 -15.96
CA VAL A 12 -3.04 -7.39 -14.80
C VAL A 12 -3.39 -8.13 -13.49
N LYS A 13 -2.43 -8.20 -12.56
CA LYS A 13 -2.57 -8.89 -11.25
C LYS A 13 -2.39 -8.00 -10.03
N LEU A 14 -1.79 -6.83 -10.20
CA LEU A 14 -1.42 -5.92 -9.11
C LEU A 14 -1.77 -4.48 -9.49
N MET A 15 -2.28 -3.72 -8.52
CA MET A 15 -2.42 -2.27 -8.60
C MET A 15 -1.48 -1.64 -7.58
N LEU A 16 -0.56 -0.78 -8.04
CA LEU A 16 0.30 0.02 -7.17
C LEU A 16 -0.36 1.39 -6.98
N LEU A 17 -0.95 1.61 -5.82
CA LEU A 17 -1.63 2.84 -5.45
C LEU A 17 -0.72 3.66 -4.53
N CYS A 18 -0.44 4.92 -4.89
CA CYS A 18 0.25 5.87 -4.01
C CYS A 18 -0.80 6.83 -3.40
N SER A 19 -0.93 6.81 -2.07
CA SER A 19 -1.99 7.50 -1.33
C SER A 19 -1.50 8.00 0.05
N PRO A 20 -1.13 9.28 0.22
CA PRO A 20 -1.21 10.39 -0.74
C PRO A 20 -0.29 10.23 -1.97
N HIS A 21 -0.70 10.78 -3.10
CA HIS A 21 -0.05 10.55 -4.39
C HIS A 21 1.18 11.46 -4.59
N ASN A 22 2.36 10.88 -4.47
CA ASN A 22 3.63 11.51 -4.88
C ASN A 22 3.72 11.50 -6.43
N PRO A 23 4.16 12.59 -7.11
CA PRO A 23 4.61 13.90 -6.58
C PRO A 23 3.53 14.97 -6.52
N VAL A 24 2.30 14.67 -6.95
CA VAL A 24 1.25 15.68 -7.13
C VAL A 24 0.59 16.14 -5.82
N GLY A 25 0.85 15.47 -4.70
CA GLY A 25 0.34 15.84 -3.38
C GLY A 25 -1.15 15.55 -3.17
N ARG A 26 -1.76 14.68 -3.99
CA ARG A 26 -3.20 14.39 -3.90
C ARG A 26 -3.51 13.47 -2.73
N VAL A 27 -4.44 13.88 -1.88
CA VAL A 27 -5.10 13.02 -0.88
C VAL A 27 -6.41 12.50 -1.49
N TRP A 28 -6.54 11.18 -1.62
CA TRP A 28 -7.70 10.57 -2.29
C TRP A 28 -8.93 10.57 -1.39
N THR A 29 -10.08 10.88 -1.96
CA THR A 29 -11.35 10.73 -1.25
C THR A 29 -11.73 9.26 -1.10
N ARG A 30 -12.50 8.93 -0.07
CA ARG A 30 -13.06 7.58 0.14
C ARG A 30 -13.76 7.05 -1.12
N ALA A 31 -14.56 7.89 -1.79
CA ALA A 31 -15.30 7.49 -2.99
C ALA A 31 -14.40 7.18 -4.19
N GLU A 32 -13.27 7.87 -4.35
CA GLU A 32 -12.31 7.60 -5.41
C GLU A 32 -11.56 6.29 -5.15
N LEU A 33 -11.12 6.07 -3.90
CA LEU A 33 -10.48 4.83 -3.49
C LEU A 33 -11.43 3.64 -3.66
N GLN A 34 -12.71 3.82 -3.30
CA GLN A 34 -13.76 2.80 -3.52
C GLN A 34 -13.85 2.39 -4.99
N LYS A 35 -13.93 3.36 -5.92
CA LYS A 35 -13.98 3.08 -7.36
C LYS A 35 -12.78 2.27 -7.84
N VAL A 36 -11.58 2.61 -7.37
CA VAL A 36 -10.35 1.85 -7.68
C VAL A 36 -10.43 0.44 -7.10
N GLY A 37 -10.84 0.32 -5.84
CA GLY A 37 -10.99 -0.96 -5.15
C GLY A 37 -12.01 -1.87 -5.82
N ASP A 38 -13.15 -1.35 -6.25
CA ASP A 38 -14.21 -2.11 -6.93
C ASP A 38 -13.72 -2.72 -8.24
N ILE A 39 -12.93 -1.95 -9.00
CA ILE A 39 -12.29 -2.45 -10.23
C ILE A 39 -11.31 -3.57 -9.88
N CYS A 40 -10.49 -3.38 -8.84
CA CYS A 40 -9.49 -4.37 -8.45
C CYS A 40 -10.14 -5.68 -7.99
N LEU A 41 -11.15 -5.60 -7.13
CA LEU A 41 -11.92 -6.74 -6.63
C LEU A 41 -12.60 -7.50 -7.76
N LYS A 42 -13.30 -6.78 -8.66
CA LYS A 42 -13.99 -7.38 -9.81
C LYS A 42 -13.08 -8.22 -10.71
N HIS A 43 -11.79 -7.88 -10.77
CA HIS A 43 -10.82 -8.54 -11.63
C HIS A 43 -9.78 -9.38 -10.87
N GLY A 44 -9.94 -9.58 -9.56
CA GLY A 44 -9.01 -10.35 -8.74
C GLY A 44 -7.59 -9.76 -8.69
N ILE A 45 -7.48 -8.43 -8.80
CA ILE A 45 -6.24 -7.68 -8.73
C ILE A 45 -5.97 -7.35 -7.26
N ILE A 46 -4.78 -7.64 -6.77
CA ILE A 46 -4.36 -7.25 -5.42
C ILE A 46 -3.99 -5.77 -5.43
N THR A 47 -4.45 -5.00 -4.44
CA THR A 47 -4.04 -3.59 -4.28
C THR A 47 -2.86 -3.50 -3.32
N VAL A 48 -1.75 -2.89 -3.75
CA VAL A 48 -0.68 -2.43 -2.87
C VAL A 48 -0.87 -0.93 -2.68
N SER A 49 -1.26 -0.52 -1.48
CA SER A 49 -1.44 0.88 -1.11
C SER A 49 -0.18 1.37 -0.41
N ASP A 50 0.61 2.19 -1.09
CA ASP A 50 1.72 2.92 -0.49
C ASP A 50 1.18 4.19 0.18
N GLU A 51 1.14 4.14 1.50
CA GLU A 51 0.60 5.18 2.38
C GLU A 51 1.69 5.81 3.26
N ILE A 52 2.95 5.75 2.82
CA ILE A 52 4.09 6.33 3.53
C ILE A 52 3.97 7.84 3.79
N HIS A 53 3.18 8.54 2.98
CA HIS A 53 2.90 9.98 3.12
C HIS A 53 1.61 10.27 3.91
N GLY A 54 0.98 9.27 4.52
CA GLY A 54 -0.31 9.40 5.21
C GLY A 54 -0.32 10.41 6.37
N ASP A 55 0.85 10.69 6.97
CA ASP A 55 1.00 11.70 8.02
C ASP A 55 1.15 13.13 7.46
N PHE A 56 1.36 13.28 6.14
CA PHE A 56 1.50 14.56 5.44
C PHE A 56 0.20 14.96 4.73
N VAL A 57 -0.82 15.27 5.53
CA VAL A 57 -2.12 15.72 5.05
C VAL A 57 -2.39 17.13 5.55
N TRP A 58 -2.73 18.04 4.64
CA TRP A 58 -2.92 19.47 4.93
C TRP A 58 -4.36 19.95 4.66
N GLY A 59 -4.73 21.05 5.32
CA GLY A 59 -6.03 21.71 5.16
C GLY A 59 -7.17 20.86 5.71
N ASN A 60 -8.28 20.82 4.97
CA ASN A 60 -9.47 20.05 5.35
C ASN A 60 -9.46 18.60 4.82
N ASN A 61 -8.31 18.13 4.33
CA ASN A 61 -8.17 16.76 3.85
C ASN A 61 -8.02 15.78 5.02
N SER A 62 -8.37 14.52 4.78
CA SER A 62 -8.14 13.43 5.72
C SER A 62 -7.66 12.20 4.96
N GLN A 63 -6.60 11.57 5.45
CA GLN A 63 -6.11 10.30 4.89
C GLN A 63 -7.17 9.22 5.13
N THR A 64 -7.62 8.59 4.05
CA THR A 64 -8.40 7.35 4.14
C THR A 64 -7.47 6.17 3.88
N VAL A 65 -7.21 5.37 4.92
CA VAL A 65 -6.47 4.11 4.77
C VAL A 65 -7.26 3.18 3.85
N PHE A 66 -6.65 2.65 2.80
CA PHE A 66 -7.36 1.86 1.79
C PHE A 66 -8.07 0.63 2.39
N ALA A 67 -7.44 -0.02 3.37
CA ALA A 67 -8.03 -1.17 4.06
C ALA A 67 -9.32 -0.80 4.84
N SER A 68 -9.48 0.46 5.25
CA SER A 68 -10.64 0.92 6.03
C SER A 68 -11.92 1.11 5.19
N LEU A 69 -11.85 0.88 3.87
CA LEU A 69 -13.01 0.92 2.98
C LEU A 69 -14.04 -0.18 3.29
N GLY A 70 -13.58 -1.32 3.82
CA GLY A 70 -14.41 -2.45 4.21
C GLY A 70 -13.65 -3.79 4.12
N GLU A 71 -14.22 -4.84 4.71
CA GLU A 71 -13.57 -6.16 4.85
C GLU A 71 -13.08 -6.73 3.52
N GLN A 72 -13.86 -6.59 2.44
CA GLN A 72 -13.47 -7.06 1.11
C GLN A 72 -12.19 -6.39 0.57
N TYR A 73 -12.01 -5.08 0.83
CA TYR A 73 -10.79 -4.35 0.43
C TYR A 73 -9.63 -4.74 1.33
N GLU A 74 -9.88 -4.82 2.63
CA GLU A 74 -8.91 -5.25 3.65
C GLU A 74 -8.30 -6.63 3.31
N GLN A 75 -9.13 -7.60 2.91
CA GLN A 75 -8.68 -8.95 2.56
C GLN A 75 -7.98 -9.05 1.19
N ASN A 76 -8.02 -8.00 0.37
CA ASN A 76 -7.43 -7.94 -0.97
C ASN A 76 -6.38 -6.83 -1.12
N CYS A 77 -5.74 -6.42 -0.01
CA CYS A 77 -4.75 -5.36 -0.03
C CYS A 77 -3.47 -5.66 0.76
N VAL A 78 -2.43 -4.90 0.45
CA VAL A 78 -1.19 -4.75 1.22
C VAL A 78 -1.03 -3.25 1.49
N ILE A 79 -0.99 -2.84 2.75
CA ILE A 79 -0.75 -1.44 3.13
C ILE A 79 0.71 -1.28 3.52
N CYS A 80 1.40 -0.36 2.85
CA CYS A 80 2.79 -0.02 3.14
C CYS A 80 2.83 1.33 3.86
N THR A 81 3.35 1.36 5.08
CA THR A 81 3.64 2.59 5.80
C THR A 81 5.07 2.57 6.34
N ALA A 82 5.61 3.71 6.70
CA ALA A 82 6.90 3.80 7.38
C ALA A 82 7.02 5.15 8.10
N PRO A 83 7.71 5.22 9.25
CA PRO A 83 7.98 6.49 9.92
C PRO A 83 9.06 7.33 9.18
N SER A 84 9.70 6.76 8.16
CA SER A 84 10.88 7.31 7.48
C SER A 84 10.66 8.70 6.90
N LYS A 85 9.51 8.95 6.26
CA LYS A 85 9.19 10.27 5.70
C LYS A 85 8.74 11.23 6.78
N THR A 86 7.83 10.80 7.64
CA THR A 86 7.25 11.60 8.72
C THR A 86 8.31 12.17 9.65
N PHE A 87 9.31 11.37 10.04
CA PHE A 87 10.33 11.76 11.01
C PHE A 87 11.72 11.98 10.40
N ASN A 88 11.82 12.00 9.06
CA ASN A 88 13.09 12.16 8.36
C ASN A 88 14.19 11.15 8.77
N ILE A 89 13.78 9.91 9.02
CA ILE A 89 14.64 8.79 9.48
C ILE A 89 14.75 7.69 8.43
N ALA A 90 14.73 8.03 7.14
CA ALA A 90 14.85 7.05 6.06
C ALA A 90 16.14 6.22 6.11
N GLY A 91 17.21 6.79 6.70
CA GLY A 91 18.46 6.10 6.96
C GLY A 91 18.33 4.90 7.91
N LEU A 92 17.25 4.77 8.69
CA LEU A 92 17.04 3.64 9.61
C LEU A 92 16.47 2.38 8.92
N GLN A 93 15.96 2.52 7.69
CA GLN A 93 15.45 1.40 6.88
C GLN A 93 14.35 0.56 7.58
N VAL A 94 13.44 1.23 8.31
CA VAL A 94 12.29 0.62 8.97
C VAL A 94 10.99 0.94 8.22
N SER A 95 10.19 -0.10 7.99
CA SER A 95 8.85 -0.02 7.38
C SER A 95 7.85 -0.93 8.09
N ASN A 96 6.58 -0.58 8.07
CA ASN A 96 5.47 -1.38 8.59
C ASN A 96 4.54 -1.79 7.43
N ILE A 97 4.39 -3.10 7.22
CA ILE A 97 3.55 -3.64 6.14
C ILE A 97 2.35 -4.37 6.77
N PHE A 98 1.15 -3.85 6.56
CA PHE A 98 -0.09 -4.45 7.08
C PHE A 98 -0.75 -5.30 5.99
N ILE A 99 -0.93 -6.59 6.29
CA ILE A 99 -1.56 -7.56 5.38
C ILE A 99 -2.51 -8.45 6.20
N PRO A 100 -3.80 -8.08 6.32
CA PRO A 100 -4.76 -8.84 7.14
C PRO A 100 -4.98 -10.27 6.64
N ASN A 101 -5.07 -10.45 5.31
CA ASN A 101 -5.21 -11.76 4.68
C ASN A 101 -4.01 -12.67 5.00
N LYS A 102 -4.26 -13.74 5.77
CA LYS A 102 -3.23 -14.67 6.26
C LYS A 102 -2.46 -15.37 5.13
N ASN A 103 -3.15 -15.75 4.05
CA ASN A 103 -2.52 -16.43 2.91
C ASN A 103 -1.59 -15.48 2.16
N LEU A 104 -2.07 -14.27 1.86
CA LEU A 104 -1.28 -13.22 1.20
C LEU A 104 -0.07 -12.84 2.06
N ARG A 105 -0.27 -12.64 3.37
CA ARG A 105 0.81 -12.33 4.32
C ARG A 105 1.88 -13.42 4.36
N ARG A 106 1.49 -14.70 4.35
CA ARG A 106 2.42 -15.83 4.29
C ARG A 106 3.25 -15.81 3.01
N ARG A 107 2.61 -15.58 1.86
CA ARG A 107 3.30 -15.48 0.56
C ARG A 107 4.28 -14.30 0.54
N PHE A 108 3.87 -13.15 1.05
CA PHE A 108 4.71 -11.96 1.17
C PHE A 108 5.94 -12.22 2.05
N ARG A 109 5.75 -12.75 3.27
CA ARG A 109 6.85 -13.08 4.19
C ARG A 109 7.86 -14.06 3.59
N LYS A 110 7.39 -15.05 2.82
CA LYS A 110 8.29 -15.97 2.11
C LYS A 110 9.20 -15.23 1.13
N GLN A 111 8.67 -14.25 0.40
CA GLN A 111 9.47 -13.46 -0.56
C GLN A 111 10.41 -12.48 0.15
N VAL A 112 9.98 -11.85 1.25
CA VAL A 112 10.84 -10.99 2.08
C VAL A 112 12.04 -11.77 2.63
N ALA A 113 11.81 -12.97 3.16
CA ALA A 113 12.87 -13.84 3.65
C ALA A 113 13.84 -14.27 2.53
N ALA A 114 13.30 -14.62 1.35
CA ALA A 114 14.12 -14.95 0.18
C ALA A 114 14.95 -13.75 -0.33
N ALA A 115 14.46 -12.53 -0.16
CA ALA A 115 15.16 -11.30 -0.50
C ALA A 115 16.25 -10.89 0.52
N GLY A 116 16.39 -11.62 1.63
CA GLY A 116 17.41 -11.35 2.65
C GLY A 116 17.11 -10.16 3.57
N TYR A 117 15.91 -9.56 3.50
CA TYR A 117 15.49 -8.52 4.44
C TYR A 117 15.03 -9.17 5.75
N SER A 118 15.93 -9.24 6.73
CA SER A 118 15.67 -9.87 8.02
C SER A 118 15.95 -8.97 9.23
N GLN A 119 16.64 -7.85 9.05
CA GLN A 119 17.08 -6.95 10.12
C GLN A 119 17.02 -5.48 9.70
N VAL A 120 16.94 -4.62 10.70
CA VAL A 120 17.26 -3.19 10.58
C VAL A 120 18.76 -3.03 10.34
N ASN A 121 19.18 -1.89 9.77
CA ASN A 121 20.62 -1.67 9.61
C ASN A 121 21.34 -1.47 10.95
N THR A 122 22.67 -1.54 10.87
CA THR A 122 23.55 -1.58 12.05
C THR A 122 23.33 -0.42 13.02
N ILE A 123 22.93 0.77 12.53
CA ILE A 123 22.69 1.97 13.34
C ILE A 123 21.60 1.73 14.41
N LEU A 124 20.61 0.90 14.11
CA LEU A 124 19.48 0.61 15.01
C LEU A 124 19.71 -0.65 15.86
N SER A 125 20.65 -1.51 15.47
CA SER A 125 21.01 -2.74 16.23
C SER A 125 22.00 -2.50 17.38
N THR A 126 22.64 -1.32 17.41
CA THR A 126 23.66 -0.96 18.40
C THR A 126 23.20 0.10 19.42
N MET A 127 21.92 0.51 19.37
CA MET A 127 21.26 1.26 20.44
C MET A 127 20.47 0.30 21.32
#